data_AF-A0A6P2AS09-F1
#
_entry.id   AF-A0A6P2AS09-F1
#
_cell.length_a   1.000
_cell.length_b   1.000
_cell.length_c   1.000
_cell.angle_alpha   90.00
_cell.angle_beta   90.00
_cell.angle_gamma   90.00
#
_symmetry.space_group_name_H-M   'P 1'
#
loop_
_entity.id
_entity.type
_entity.pdbx_description
1 polymer ?
#
loop_
_entity_poly.entity_id
_entity_poly.type
_entity_poly.pdbx_seq_one_letter_code
_entity_poly.pdbx_strand_id
1 'polypeptide(L)' 'MERGPLIAIIRDLIKTDKELDLIMLGEGEPVELRNVVDAEELHSANGIKITTKQNYIWLDASHVSVAYQVRTDLD' A
#
# COMPACT_ATOMS: atom_id res chain seq x y z
N MET A 1 -12.79 -3.79 7.61
CA MET A 1 -12.88 -3.68 6.15
C MET A 1 -12.59 -5.06 5.57
N GLU A 2 -13.34 -5.54 4.58
CA GLU A 2 -12.94 -6.76 3.86
C GLU A 2 -11.56 -6.55 3.21
N ARG A 3 -10.72 -7.58 3.10
CA ARG A 3 -9.33 -7.47 2.61
C ARG A 3 -9.22 -7.03 1.15
N GLY A 4 -10.24 -7.35 0.35
CA GLY A 4 -10.26 -7.21 -1.10
C GLY A 4 -9.90 -5.82 -1.64
N PRO A 5 -10.42 -4.70 -1.09
CA PRO A 5 -10.19 -3.38 -1.65
C PRO A 5 -8.74 -2.92 -1.53
N LEU A 6 -8.06 -3.15 -0.39
CA LEU A 6 -6.71 -2.63 -0.19
C LEU A 6 -5.68 -3.34 -1.07
N ILE A 7 -5.71 -4.68 -1.13
CA ILE A 7 -4.79 -5.42 -1.99
C ILE A 7 -5.05 -5.14 -3.47
N ALA A 8 -6.31 -4.92 -3.86
CA ALA A 8 -6.65 -4.51 -5.22
C ALA A 8 -6.04 -3.15 -5.56
N ILE A 9 -6.18 -2.15 -4.68
CA ILE A 9 -5.58 -0.83 -4.87
C ILE A 9 -4.05 -0.94 -4.97
N ILE A 10 -3.40 -1.72 -4.11
CA ILE A 10 -1.93 -1.90 -4.15
C ILE A 10 -1.51 -2.60 -5.45
N ARG A 11 -2.26 -3.61 -5.91
CA ARG A 11 -1.99 -4.29 -7.18
C ARG A 11 -2.12 -3.33 -8.38
N ASP A 12 -3.03 -2.37 -8.33
CA ASP A 12 -3.17 -1.32 -9.36
C ASP A 12 -1.98 -0.34 -9.43
N LEU A 13 -1.12 -0.32 -8.40
CA LEU A 13 0.12 0.45 -8.40
C LEU A 13 1.28 -0.26 -9.11
N ILE A 14 1.20 -1.59 -9.28
CA ILE A 14 2.29 -2.41 -9.81
C ILE A 14 2.67 -1.94 -11.20
N LYS A 15 3.96 -1.62 -11.40
CA LYS A 15 4.53 -1.12 -12.66
C LYS A 15 3.89 0.20 -13.16
N THR A 16 3.26 0.95 -12.28
CA THR A 16 2.79 2.31 -12.56
C THR A 16 3.65 3.33 -11.82
N ASP A 17 3.50 4.59 -12.18
CA ASP A 17 4.02 5.77 -11.48
C ASP A 17 3.03 6.31 -10.42
N LYS A 18 1.90 5.63 -10.21
CA LYS A 18 0.93 6.01 -9.20
C LYS A 18 1.53 5.89 -7.80
N GLU A 19 1.08 6.80 -6.93
CA GLU A 19 1.48 6.86 -5.54
C GLU A 19 0.27 6.68 -4.63
N LEU A 20 0.48 6.06 -3.48
CA LEU A 20 -0.56 5.79 -2.49
C LEU A 20 -0.03 6.11 -1.11
N ASP A 21 -0.76 6.96 -0.40
CA ASP A 21 -0.49 7.25 1.00
C ASP A 21 -1.42 6.41 1.87
N LEU A 22 -0.84 5.78 2.88
CA LEU A 22 -1.55 4.99 3.89
C LEU A 22 -1.42 5.67 5.24
N ILE A 23 -2.56 5.96 5.86
CA ILE A 23 -2.61 6.46 7.24
C ILE A 23 -2.80 5.26 8.17
N MET A 24 -1.79 5.01 8.99
CA MET A 24 -1.79 3.91 9.97
C MET A 24 -2.34 4.40 11.31
N LEU A 25 -3.10 3.54 12.02
CA LEU A 25 -3.60 3.83 13.36
C LEU A 25 -2.43 4.04 14.33
N GLY A 26 -2.35 5.21 14.95
CA GLY A 26 -1.35 5.52 15.97
C GLY A 26 0.00 6.00 15.43
N GLU A 27 0.18 6.08 14.11
CA GLU A 27 1.36 6.66 13.48
C GLU A 27 1.14 8.14 13.17
N GLY A 28 2.19 8.95 13.36
CA GLY A 28 2.15 10.39 13.11
C GLY A 28 2.38 10.78 11.64
N GLU A 29 2.95 9.89 10.84
CA GLU A 29 3.31 10.12 9.45
C GLU A 29 2.70 9.05 8.52
N PRO A 30 2.26 9.43 7.30
CA PRO A 30 1.76 8.47 6.31
C PRO A 30 2.86 7.51 5.83
N VAL A 31 2.47 6.28 5.52
CA VAL A 31 3.31 5.36 4.76
C VAL A 31 3.06 5.58 3.27
N GLU A 32 4.06 6.10 2.58
CA GLU A 32 3.99 6.34 1.14
C GLU A 32 4.41 5.09 0.35
N LEU A 33 3.58 4.68 -0.60
CA LEU A 33 3.84 3.60 -1.53
C LEU A 33 4.06 4.16 -2.93
N ARG A 34 5.27 3.95 -3.45
CA ARG A 34 5.70 4.44 -4.77
C ARG A 34 6.49 3.34 -5.46
N ASN A 35 6.54 3.35 -6.80
CA ASN A 35 7.33 2.41 -7.59
C ASN A 35 7.10 0.93 -7.22
N VAL A 36 5.84 0.54 -7.00
CA VAL A 36 5.50 -0.82 -6.56
C VAL A 36 5.81 -1.82 -7.68
N VAL A 37 6.51 -2.91 -7.32
CA VAL A 37 6.94 -3.99 -8.22
C VAL A 37 6.11 -5.25 -8.00
N ASP A 38 5.77 -5.53 -6.75
CA ASP A 38 5.02 -6.73 -6.37
C ASP A 38 4.25 -6.52 -5.06
N ALA A 39 3.16 -7.27 -4.88
CA ALA A 39 2.33 -7.26 -3.67
C ALA A 39 1.77 -8.66 -3.38
N GLU A 40 2.21 -9.22 -2.27
CA GLU A 40 1.89 -10.58 -1.83
C GLU A 40 1.05 -10.56 -0.55
N GLU A 41 -0.05 -11.33 -0.55
CA GLU A 41 -0.83 -11.59 0.66
C GLU A 41 -0.11 -12.66 1.49
N LEU A 42 0.22 -12.32 2.74
CA LEU A 42 0.84 -13.25 3.66
C LEU A 42 -0.23 -14.14 4.28
N HIS A 43 0.10 -15.41 4.51
CA HIS A 43 -0.81 -16.39 5.10
C HIS A 43 -1.26 -16.04 6.54
N SER A 44 -0.57 -15.12 7.23
CA SER A 44 -0.98 -14.58 8.53
C SER A 44 -2.12 -13.56 8.38
N ALA A 45 -3.09 -13.63 9.28
CA ALA A 45 -4.44 -13.07 9.25
C ALA A 45 -4.73 -11.71 8.59
N ASN A 46 -3.78 -10.80 8.32
CA ASN A 46 -3.99 -9.54 7.59
C ASN A 46 -2.68 -8.96 6.96
N GLY A 47 -1.63 -9.78 6.79
CA GLY A 47 -0.33 -9.30 6.34
C GLY A 47 -0.25 -9.09 4.84
N ILE A 48 0.29 -7.97 4.39
CA ILE A 48 0.64 -7.70 2.99
C ILE A 48 2.12 -7.36 2.92
N LYS A 49 2.86 -8.07 2.06
CA LYS A 49 4.24 -7.72 1.73
C LYS A 49 4.24 -6.97 0.40
N ILE A 50 4.74 -5.75 0.42
CA ILE A 50 4.88 -4.89 -0.76
C ILE A 50 6.36 -4.79 -1.09
N THR A 51 6.70 -5.04 -2.34
CA THR A 51 8.05 -4.84 -2.88
C THR A 51 8.03 -3.59 -3.75
N THR A 52 8.86 -2.60 -3.42
CA THR A 52 9.11 -1.44 -4.27
C THR A 52 10.47 -1.61 -4.97
N LYS A 53 10.85 -0.65 -5.82
CA LYS A 53 12.22 -0.63 -6.38
C LYS A 53 13.29 -0.35 -5.33
N GLN A 54 12.91 0.28 -4.21
CA GLN A 54 13.83 0.79 -3.19
C GLN A 54 13.93 -0.12 -1.97
N ASN A 55 12.82 -0.75 -1.57
CA ASN A 55 12.72 -1.47 -0.31
C ASN A 55 11.53 -2.45 -0.28
N TYR A 56 11.36 -3.10 0.87
CA TYR A 56 10.21 -3.92 1.22
C TYR A 56 9.41 -3.23 2.33
N ILE A 57 8.09 -3.28 2.22
CA ILE A 57 7.16 -2.71 3.19
C ILE A 57 6.21 -3.84 3.62
N TRP A 58 6.10 -4.05 4.93
CA TRP A 58 5.19 -5.03 5.51
C TRP A 58 4.06 -4.29 6.21
N LEU A 59 2.83 -4.58 5.80
CA LEU A 59 1.64 -3.95 6.35
C LEU A 59 0.76 -4.99 6.99
N ASP A 60 0.20 -4.64 8.15
CA ASP A 60 -1.00 -5.30 8.66
C ASP A 60 -2.21 -4.46 8.24
N ALA A 61 -3.03 -5.02 7.35
CA ALA A 61 -4.22 -4.36 6.82
C ALA A 61 -5.24 -3.96 7.89
N SER A 62 -5.18 -4.56 9.09
CA SER A 62 -6.06 -4.17 10.21
C SER A 62 -5.69 -2.84 10.86
N HIS A 63 -4.46 -2.35 10.66
CA HIS A 63 -3.99 -1.08 11.20
C HIS A 63 -4.08 0.08 10.21
N VAL A 64 -4.52 -0.17 8.97
CA VAL A 64 -4.75 0.89 7.98
C VAL A 64 -6.06 1.59 8.31
N SER A 65 -5.98 2.87 8.69
CA SER A 65 -7.15 3.70 8.99
C SER A 65 -7.80 4.21 7.70
N VAL A 66 -6.95 4.69 6.79
CA VAL A 66 -7.35 5.34 5.53
C VAL A 66 -6.28 5.04 4.49
N ALA A 67 -6.72 4.77 3.26
CA ALA A 67 -5.86 4.69 2.09
C ALA A 67 -6.40 5.70 1.06
N TYR A 68 -5.57 6.63 0.58
CA TYR A 68 -5.96 7.56 -0.46
C TYR A 68 -4.87 7.66 -1.52
N GLN A 69 -5.27 7.49 -2.77
CA GLN A 69 -4.35 7.58 -3.90
C GLN A 69 -3.98 9.05 -4.13
N VAL A 70 -2.69 9.37 -4.09
CA VAL A 70 -2.21 10.69 -4.47
C VAL A 70 -2.03 10.67 -5.98
N ARG A 71 -2.87 11.42 -6.67
CA ARG A 71 -2.85 11.54 -8.12
C ARG A 71 -1.71 12.48 -8.49
N THR A 72 -0.55 11.95 -8.84
CA THR A 72 0.50 12.71 -9.53
C THR A 72 0.19 12.73 -11.02
N ASP A 73 -0.87 13.45 -11.42
CA ASP A 73 -0.89 14.04 -12.76
C ASP A 73 0.09 15.22 -12.70
N LEU A 74 1.36 14.96 -12.95
CA LEU A 74 2.30 15.98 -13.38
C LEU A 74 2.56 15.73 -14.86
N ASP A 75 1.84 16.49 -15.69
CA ASP A 75 2.22 16.77 -17.08
C ASP A 75 3.68 17.27 -17.17
#